data_AF-A0A851GRW0-F1
#
_entry.id   AF-A0A851GRW0-F1
#
_cell.length_a   1.000
_cell.length_b   1.000
_cell.length_c   1.000
_cell.angle_alpha   90.00
_cell.angle_beta   90.00
_cell.angle_gamma   90.00
#
_symmetry.space_group_name_H-M   'P 1'
#
loop_
_entity.id
_entity.type
_entity.pdbx_description
1 polymer ?
#
loop_
_entity_poly.entity_id
_entity_poly.type
_entity_poly.pdbx_seq_one_letter_code
_entity_poly.pdbx_strand_id
1 'polypeptide(L)' 'NRVNGVYASEHKWLQETVAKKEWGFDGVMVSDWVAAHNAKACALGGLDLERF' A
#
# COMPACT_ATOMS: atom_id res chain seq x y z
N ASN A 1 -2.52 -3.56 -9.38
CA ASN A 1 -3.27 -4.85 -9.49
C ASN A 1 -3.91 -5.20 -8.13
N ARG A 2 -4.68 -6.29 -8.06
CA ARG A 2 -5.27 -6.80 -6.81
C ARG A 2 -4.56 -8.07 -6.35
N VAL A 3 -4.47 -8.26 -5.04
CA VAL A 3 -4.04 -9.49 -4.38
C VAL A 3 -5.21 -9.93 -3.50
N ASN A 4 -5.69 -11.17 -3.69
CA ASN A 4 -6.86 -11.70 -2.97
C ASN A 4 -8.10 -10.78 -3.00
N GLY A 5 -8.31 -10.06 -4.12
CA GLY A 5 -9.45 -9.15 -4.31
C GLY A 5 -9.27 -7.72 -3.79
N VAL A 6 -8.18 -7.42 -3.07
CA VAL A 6 -7.89 -6.07 -2.54
C VAL A 6 -6.79 -5.40 -3.38
N TYR A 7 -6.93 -4.11 -3.68
CA TYR A 7 -5.89 -3.37 -4.39
C TYR A 7 -4.59 -3.37 -3.59
N ALA A 8 -3.46 -3.63 -4.27
CA ALA A 8 -2.17 -3.69 -3.61
C ALA A 8 -1.86 -2.39 -2.83
N SER A 9 -2.24 -1.22 -3.38
CA SER A 9 -2.13 0.12 -2.76
C SER A 9 -2.97 0.31 -1.48
N GLU A 10 -3.93 -0.56 -1.22
CA GLU A 10 -4.85 -0.51 -0.07
C GLU A 10 -4.66 -1.71 0.87
N HIS A 11 -3.75 -2.63 0.54
CA HIS A 11 -3.69 -3.95 1.16
C HIS A 11 -2.84 -3.94 2.45
N LYS A 12 -3.47 -3.57 3.57
CA LYS A 12 -2.84 -3.48 4.90
C LYS A 12 -1.94 -4.66 5.28
N TRP A 13 -2.40 -5.89 5.07
CA TRP A 13 -1.59 -7.07 5.38
C TRP A 13 -0.30 -7.13 4.55
N LEU A 14 -0.35 -6.77 3.27
CA LEU A 14 0.82 -6.83 2.38
C LEU A 14 1.82 -5.72 2.74
N GLN A 15 1.34 -4.50 2.91
CA GLN A 15 2.21 -3.35 3.11
C GLN A 15 2.70 -3.23 4.56
N GLU A 16 1.78 -3.33 5.54
CA GLU A 16 2.13 -3.11 6.94
C GLU A 16 2.64 -4.39 7.60
N THR A 17 1.92 -5.51 7.46
CA THR A 17 2.30 -6.76 8.14
C THR A 17 3.53 -7.38 7.50
N VAL A 18 3.49 -7.67 6.20
CA VAL A 18 4.60 -8.36 5.53
C VAL A 18 5.79 -7.42 5.32
N ALA A 19 5.62 -6.35 4.54
CA ALA A 19 6.77 -5.54 4.13
C ALA A 19 7.36 -4.70 5.27
N LYS A 20 6.56 -3.91 6.00
CA LYS A 20 7.08 -3.04 7.05
C LYS A 20 7.46 -3.80 8.32
N LYS A 21 6.62 -4.72 8.82
CA LYS A 21 6.86 -5.43 10.09
C LYS A 21 7.72 -6.68 9.95
N GLU A 22 7.36 -7.62 9.08
CA GLU A 22 8.08 -8.90 8.97
C GLU A 22 9.43 -8.74 8.25
N TRP A 23 9.48 -7.99 7.14
CA TRP A 23 10.72 -7.76 6.40
C TRP A 23 11.52 -6.57 6.92
N GLY A 24 10.93 -5.72 7.77
CA GLY A 24 11.61 -4.55 8.33
C GLY A 24 11.87 -3.44 7.31
N PHE A 25 11.02 -3.29 6.30
CA PHE A 25 11.15 -2.22 5.32
C PHE A 25 10.84 -0.85 5.95
N ASP A 26 11.88 -0.01 6.08
CA ASP A 26 11.81 1.34 6.65
C ASP A 26 11.77 2.45 5.58
N GLY A 27 11.54 2.08 4.32
CA GLY A 27 11.40 3.02 3.22
C GLY A 27 9.98 3.54 3.05
N VAL A 28 9.78 4.34 2.00
CA VAL A 28 8.48 4.92 1.63
C VAL A 28 7.82 4.06 0.56
N MET A 29 6.56 3.68 0.78
CA MET A 29 5.73 3.03 -0.24
C MET A 29 5.00 4.06 -1.11
N VAL A 30 5.25 3.99 -2.41
CA VAL A 30 4.70 4.91 -3.41
C VAL A 30 3.73 4.17 -4.32
N SER A 31 2.57 4.76 -4.62
CA SER A 31 1.66 4.16 -5.59
C SER A 31 2.29 4.19 -6.98
N ASP A 32 1.91 3.23 -7.82
CA ASP A 32 2.06 3.43 -9.26
C ASP A 32 1.16 4.60 -9.72
N TRP A 33 1.40 5.09 -10.93
CA TRP A 33 0.64 6.20 -11.51
C TRP A 33 -0.85 5.93 -11.51
N VAL A 34 -1.61 6.80 -10.81
CA VAL A 34 -3.09 6.74 -10.74
C VAL A 34 -3.61 5.42 -10.12
N ALA A 35 -2.79 4.74 -9.30
CA ALA A 35 -3.14 3.47 -8.67
C ALA A 35 -3.71 3.60 -7.24
N ALA A 36 -3.92 4.83 -6.75
CA ALA A 36 -4.61 5.10 -5.49
C ALA A 36 -6.11 5.31 -5.77
N HIS A 37 -6.92 4.26 -5.63
CA HIS A 37 -8.34 4.31 -5.98
C HIS A 37 -9.21 4.90 -4.86
N ASN A 38 -8.78 4.76 -3.60
CA ASN A 38 -9.42 5.37 -2.45
C ASN A 38 -8.38 5.89 -1.46
N ALA A 39 -8.27 7.21 -1.33
CA ALA A 39 -7.27 7.86 -0.49
C ALA A 39 -7.30 7.38 0.98
N LYS A 40 -8.48 7.20 1.57
CA LYS A 40 -8.62 6.73 2.95
C LYS A 40 -8.16 5.27 3.10
N ALA A 41 -8.56 4.41 2.15
CA ALA A 41 -8.17 3.01 2.18
C ALA A 41 -6.66 2.84 1.93
N CYS A 42 -6.06 3.64 1.06
CA CYS A 42 -4.62 3.63 0.81
C CYS A 42 -3.82 4.04 2.06
N ALA A 43 -4.19 5.14 2.71
CA ALA A 43 -3.52 5.62 3.92
C ALA A 43 -3.62 4.61 5.07
N LEU A 44 -4.80 4.00 5.29
CA LEU A 44 -4.98 2.95 6.29
C LEU A 44 -4.36 1.60 5.89
N GLY A 45 -4.10 1.43 4.60
CA GLY A 45 -3.50 0.26 3.98
C GLY A 45 -1.98 0.26 4.01
N GLY A 46 -1.34 1.34 4.47
CA GLY A 46 0.11 1.44 4.61
C GLY A 46 0.81 2.23 3.50
N LEU A 47 0.07 2.81 2.55
CA LEU A 47 0.63 3.59 1.46
C LEU A 47 1.06 4.97 1.98
N ASP A 48 2.30 5.36 1.69
CA ASP A 48 2.88 6.59 2.22
C ASP A 48 2.77 7.77 1.23
N LEU A 49 2.80 7.50 -0.08
CA LEU A 49 2.74 8.55 -1.10
C LEU A 49 1.93 8.12 -2.32
N GLU A 50 0.95 8.94 -2.71
CA GLU A 50 0.24 8.82 -3.99
C GLU A 50 1.03 9.55 -5.09
N ARG A 51 1.23 8.87 -6.21
CA ARG A 51 1.87 9.43 -7.40
C ARG A 51 0.84 9.64 -8.52
N PHE A 52 0.74 10.90 -8.96
CA PHE A 52 -0.08 11.35 -10.09
C PHE A 52 0.63 11.24 -11.43
#